data_AF-A0AAE3CF42-F1
#
_entry.id   AF-A0AAE3CF42-F1
#
_cell.length_a   1.000
_cell.length_b   1.000
_cell.length_c   1.000
_cell.angle_alpha   90.00
_cell.angle_beta   90.00
_cell.angle_gamma   90.00
#
_symmetry.space_group_name_H-M   'P 1'
#
loop_
_entity.id
_entity.type
_entity.pdbx_description
1 polymer ?
#
loop_
_entity_poly.entity_id
_entity_poly.type
_entity_poly.pdbx_seq_one_letter_code
_entity_poly.pdbx_strand_id
1 'polypeptide(L)'
;MSNEHVEGGARLLTGEELKREARALRRASLWFAARHNLFLVAPAILTFLTSAVLVFAALKVLQWLLDAFYIGNPGFWWILGAPSLTLTGLSVPLTPASLALALAAIPIIHVSAKFVYFLYLLAFAKILVKPIPEGHYPYTPANPVVRQFLLNATITGTFLSFFGEGPWARAELSRIMYKALGAKLGKGVFPATILDPWMVEIGDGTTMGAYSCVAGHAIEGDKIMFARAKIGKNCVLGFRSLVWPGAELGDRVIIGTYSMVPKGAKLQSNTVWVGIPVKLYKELGEKEGGTRDEGKKVM
;
A
#
# COMPACT_ATOMS: atom_id res chain seq x y z
N MET A 1 2.23 44.64 36.57
CA MET A 1 1.41 43.94 35.56
C MET A 1 1.16 42.54 36.06
N SER A 2 -0.10 42.24 36.34
CA SER A 2 -0.61 41.05 37.02
C SER A 2 -0.42 39.77 36.20
N ASN A 3 0.03 38.71 36.86
CA ASN A 3 -0.05 37.33 36.41
C ASN A 3 -1.53 36.93 36.27
N GLU A 4 -1.99 36.68 35.04
CA GLU A 4 -3.21 35.92 34.81
C GLU A 4 -2.88 34.43 34.86
N HIS A 5 -3.28 33.80 35.96
CA HIS A 5 -3.40 32.34 36.06
C HIS A 5 -4.50 31.87 35.09
N VAL A 6 -4.12 31.02 34.12
CA VAL A 6 -5.08 30.22 33.36
C VAL A 6 -5.51 29.03 34.23
N GLU A 7 -6.49 29.24 35.10
CA GLU A 7 -7.24 28.16 35.74
C GLU A 7 -8.32 27.64 34.78
N GLY A 8 -7.89 26.83 33.80
CA GLY A 8 -8.80 26.00 33.02
C GLY A 8 -9.10 24.70 33.77
N GLY A 9 -9.97 24.76 34.78
CA GLY A 9 -10.40 23.57 35.53
C GLY A 9 -11.07 22.54 34.60
N ALA A 10 -10.42 21.40 34.40
CA ALA A 10 -10.98 20.28 33.64
C ALA A 10 -12.18 19.69 34.41
N ARG A 11 -13.39 20.16 34.09
CA ARG A 11 -14.63 19.61 34.64
C ARG A 11 -14.91 18.25 33.98
N LEU A 12 -15.11 17.22 34.80
CA LEU A 12 -15.58 15.91 34.33
C LEU A 12 -17.00 16.06 33.77
N LEU A 13 -17.18 15.67 32.51
CA LEU A 13 -18.48 15.67 31.83
C LEU A 13 -19.42 14.66 32.49
N THR A 14 -20.67 15.05 32.65
CA THR A 14 -21.72 14.14 33.13
C THR A 14 -21.98 13.03 32.10
N GLY A 15 -22.55 11.90 32.54
CA GLY A 15 -22.78 10.74 31.66
C GLY A 15 -23.64 11.03 30.42
N GLU A 16 -24.52 12.04 30.49
CA GLU A 16 -25.31 12.49 29.32
C GLU A 16 -24.51 13.38 28.37
N GLU A 17 -23.68 14.28 28.88
CA GLU A 17 -22.78 15.13 28.09
C GLU A 17 -21.77 14.28 27.33
N LEU A 18 -21.20 13.25 27.99
CA LEU A 18 -20.30 12.27 27.38
C LEU A 18 -20.98 11.50 26.24
N LYS A 19 -22.24 11.07 26.41
CA LYS A 19 -23.03 10.43 25.35
C LYS A 19 -23.36 11.39 24.21
N ARG A 20 -23.53 12.68 24.49
CA ARG A 20 -23.82 13.71 23.48
C ARG A 20 -22.57 14.03 22.66
N GLU A 21 -21.42 14.24 23.31
CA GLU A 21 -20.13 14.41 22.63
C GLU A 21 -19.72 13.17 21.85
N ALA A 22 -19.85 11.97 22.42
CA ALA A 22 -19.56 10.73 21.71
C ALA A 22 -20.41 10.57 20.44
N ARG A 23 -21.70 10.94 20.49
CA ARG A 23 -22.58 10.96 19.31
C ARG A 23 -22.19 12.03 18.29
N ALA A 24 -21.73 13.19 18.74
CA ALA A 24 -21.24 14.27 17.87
C ALA A 24 -19.93 13.87 17.18
N LEU A 25 -18.96 13.33 17.92
CA LEU A 25 -17.70 12.80 17.41
C LEU A 25 -17.92 11.61 16.47
N ARG A 26 -18.87 10.71 16.77
CA ARG A 26 -19.22 9.60 15.89
C ARG A 26 -19.85 10.08 14.58
N ARG A 27 -20.70 11.12 14.61
CA ARG A 27 -21.24 11.73 13.39
C ARG A 27 -20.18 12.47 12.60
N ALA A 28 -19.32 13.24 13.27
CA ALA A 28 -18.22 13.97 12.63
C ALA A 28 -17.20 13.01 12.00
N SER A 29 -16.85 11.91 12.68
CA SER A 29 -15.94 10.87 12.15
C SER A 29 -16.56 10.06 11.01
N LEU A 30 -17.85 9.71 11.07
CA LEU A 30 -18.55 9.06 9.95
C LEU A 30 -18.65 9.99 8.73
N TRP A 31 -18.98 11.27 8.96
CA TRP A 31 -19.05 12.28 7.91
C TRP A 31 -17.66 12.54 7.29
N PHE A 32 -16.63 12.61 8.14
CA PHE A 32 -15.25 12.74 7.71
C PHE A 32 -14.77 11.51 6.93
N ALA A 33 -15.03 10.31 7.43
CA ALA A 33 -14.67 9.06 6.76
C ALA A 33 -15.41 8.91 5.42
N ALA A 34 -16.70 9.26 5.37
CA ALA A 34 -17.48 9.24 4.13
C ALA A 34 -16.94 10.26 3.12
N ARG A 35 -16.63 11.49 3.55
CA ARG A 35 -16.08 12.54 2.68
C ARG A 35 -14.66 12.23 2.24
N HIS A 36 -13.82 11.69 3.12
CA HIS A 36 -12.45 11.27 2.84
C HIS A 36 -12.42 10.08 1.87
N ASN A 37 -13.24 9.05 2.13
CA ASN A 37 -13.39 7.92 1.22
C ASN A 37 -13.97 8.38 -0.11
N LEU A 38 -15.01 9.22 -0.14
CA LEU A 38 -15.56 9.75 -1.39
C LEU A 38 -14.51 10.60 -2.14
N PHE A 39 -13.65 11.33 -1.44
CA PHE A 39 -12.60 12.15 -2.05
C PHE A 39 -11.41 11.32 -2.57
N LEU A 40 -11.09 10.19 -1.95
CA LEU A 40 -10.10 9.24 -2.48
C LEU A 40 -10.67 8.41 -3.63
N VAL A 41 -11.89 7.92 -3.42
CA VAL A 41 -12.55 6.97 -4.30
C VAL A 41 -13.16 7.67 -5.50
N ALA A 42 -13.61 8.93 -5.45
CA ALA A 42 -14.19 9.60 -6.62
C ALA A 42 -13.18 9.88 -7.75
N PRO A 43 -11.97 10.42 -7.49
CA PRO A 43 -10.94 10.53 -8.52
C PRO A 43 -10.43 9.15 -8.97
N ALA A 44 -10.32 8.18 -8.06
CA ALA A 44 -9.94 6.81 -8.42
C ALA A 44 -11.02 6.12 -9.26
N ILE A 45 -12.31 6.31 -8.98
CA ILE A 45 -13.45 5.86 -9.78
C ILE A 45 -13.45 6.61 -11.09
N LEU A 46 -13.24 7.93 -11.12
CA LEU A 46 -13.23 8.69 -12.38
C LEU A 46 -12.06 8.27 -13.26
N THR A 47 -10.89 8.02 -12.67
CA THR A 47 -9.68 7.53 -13.37
C THR A 47 -9.83 6.07 -13.76
N PHE A 48 -10.47 5.24 -12.92
CA PHE A 48 -10.84 3.87 -13.22
C PHE A 48 -11.91 3.83 -14.31
N LEU A 49 -12.88 4.74 -14.32
CA LEU A 49 -13.92 4.84 -15.34
C LEU A 49 -13.34 5.38 -16.63
N THR A 50 -12.42 6.35 -16.61
CA THR A 50 -11.73 6.78 -17.85
C THR A 50 -10.79 5.71 -18.35
N SER A 51 -10.06 5.02 -17.48
CA SER A 51 -9.21 3.89 -17.86
C SER A 51 -10.04 2.69 -18.31
N ALA A 52 -11.18 2.41 -17.67
CA ALA A 52 -12.12 1.37 -18.04
C ALA A 52 -12.84 1.77 -19.32
N VAL A 53 -13.19 3.03 -19.55
CA VAL A 53 -13.75 3.51 -20.83
C VAL A 53 -12.69 3.42 -21.92
N LEU A 54 -11.42 3.71 -21.65
CA LEU A 54 -10.34 3.53 -22.62
C LEU A 54 -10.06 2.05 -22.88
N VAL A 55 -10.15 1.19 -21.87
CA VAL A 55 -10.02 -0.28 -21.99
C VAL A 55 -11.25 -0.86 -22.68
N PHE A 56 -12.47 -0.45 -22.35
CA PHE A 56 -13.70 -0.86 -23.01
C PHE A 56 -13.77 -0.30 -24.43
N ALA A 57 -13.27 0.92 -24.68
CA ALA A 57 -13.13 1.47 -26.02
C ALA A 57 -12.06 0.71 -26.81
N ALA A 58 -10.92 0.36 -26.21
CA ALA A 58 -9.90 -0.49 -26.82
C ALA A 58 -10.42 -1.91 -27.07
N LEU A 59 -11.20 -2.47 -26.14
CA LEU A 59 -11.87 -3.77 -26.27
C LEU A 59 -13.02 -3.69 -27.28
N LYS A 60 -13.70 -2.54 -27.44
CA LYS A 60 -14.74 -2.29 -28.44
C LYS A 60 -14.15 -2.04 -29.82
N VAL A 61 -12.99 -1.40 -29.91
CA VAL A 61 -12.20 -1.25 -31.14
C VAL A 61 -11.62 -2.61 -31.53
N LEU A 62 -11.11 -3.38 -30.58
CA LEU A 62 -10.67 -4.76 -30.78
C LEU A 62 -11.85 -5.65 -31.18
N GLN A 63 -12.99 -5.54 -30.49
CA GLN A 63 -14.23 -6.24 -30.84
C GLN A 63 -14.72 -5.80 -32.22
N TRP A 64 -14.68 -4.52 -32.58
CA TRP A 64 -15.04 -4.02 -33.90
C TRP A 64 -14.06 -4.49 -34.98
N LEU A 65 -12.76 -4.57 -34.70
CA LEU A 65 -11.76 -5.15 -35.62
C LEU A 65 -11.99 -6.66 -35.79
N LEU A 66 -12.37 -7.36 -34.72
CA LEU A 66 -12.72 -8.77 -34.75
C LEU A 66 -14.04 -8.99 -35.50
N ASP A 67 -15.08 -8.20 -35.22
CA ASP A 67 -16.42 -8.25 -35.80
C ASP A 67 -16.43 -7.77 -37.27
N ALA A 68 -15.59 -6.81 -37.64
CA ALA A 68 -15.37 -6.38 -39.03
C ALA A 68 -14.70 -7.48 -39.88
N PHE A 69 -13.99 -8.41 -39.26
CA PHE A 69 -13.54 -9.65 -39.89
C PHE A 69 -14.55 -10.80 -39.74
N TYR A 70 -15.51 -10.73 -38.82
CA TYR A 70 -16.41 -11.84 -38.46
C TYR A 70 -17.86 -11.73 -38.97
N ILE A 71 -18.34 -10.57 -39.40
CA ILE A 71 -19.71 -10.41 -39.93
C ILE A 71 -19.64 -10.13 -41.42
N GLY A 72 -19.68 -11.18 -42.24
CA GLY A 72 -19.63 -10.97 -43.69
C GLY A 72 -20.07 -12.08 -44.63
N ASN A 73 -20.41 -13.31 -44.22
CA ASN A 73 -21.18 -14.20 -45.11
C ASN A 73 -21.81 -15.42 -44.41
N PRO A 74 -23.13 -15.42 -44.12
CA PRO A 74 -23.84 -16.56 -43.56
C PRO A 74 -23.85 -17.82 -44.46
N GLY A 75 -23.64 -17.67 -45.77
CA GLY A 75 -23.64 -18.81 -46.71
C GLY A 75 -22.39 -19.71 -46.62
N PHE A 76 -21.31 -19.23 -45.99
CA PHE A 76 -20.03 -19.94 -45.96
C PHE A 76 -19.94 -20.99 -44.82
N TRP A 77 -20.82 -20.90 -43.82
CA TRP A 77 -20.83 -21.75 -42.63
C TRP A 77 -21.27 -23.20 -42.91
N TRP A 78 -22.11 -23.40 -43.93
CA TRP A 78 -22.58 -24.74 -44.30
C TRP A 78 -21.51 -25.58 -45.03
N ILE A 79 -20.41 -24.95 -45.48
CA ILE A 79 -19.31 -25.63 -46.18
C ILE A 79 -18.24 -26.15 -45.20
N LEU A 80 -18.08 -25.55 -44.02
CA LEU A 80 -16.85 -25.66 -43.22
C LEU A 80 -16.94 -26.49 -41.92
N GLY A 81 -17.97 -27.30 -41.73
CA GLY A 81 -18.19 -28.18 -40.56
C GLY A 81 -17.04 -28.31 -39.55
N ALA A 82 -16.93 -27.37 -38.59
CA ALA A 82 -15.97 -27.46 -37.48
C ALA A 82 -16.26 -26.41 -36.38
N PRO A 83 -16.36 -26.81 -35.10
CA PRO A 83 -16.41 -25.86 -33.98
C PRO A 83 -14.98 -25.46 -33.60
N SER A 84 -14.58 -24.22 -33.90
CA SER A 84 -13.29 -23.65 -33.48
C SER A 84 -13.49 -22.61 -32.37
N LEU A 85 -12.63 -22.61 -31.35
CA LEU A 85 -12.60 -21.57 -30.31
C LEU A 85 -11.62 -20.47 -30.75
N THR A 86 -12.10 -19.23 -30.87
CA THR A 86 -11.26 -18.08 -31.27
C THR A 86 -11.12 -17.09 -30.12
N LEU A 87 -9.95 -17.05 -29.49
CA LEU A 87 -9.61 -16.02 -28.49
C LEU A 87 -8.64 -14.95 -29.04
N THR A 88 -8.03 -15.17 -30.22
CA THR A 88 -6.98 -14.29 -30.78
C THR A 88 -6.99 -14.22 -32.33
N GLY A 89 -8.07 -14.65 -32.98
CA GLY A 89 -8.12 -14.77 -34.45
C GLY A 89 -7.45 -16.02 -35.03
N LEU A 90 -6.83 -16.87 -34.19
CA LEU A 90 -6.46 -18.25 -34.57
C LEU A 90 -7.65 -19.19 -34.35
N SER A 91 -8.22 -19.74 -35.42
CA SER A 91 -9.23 -20.79 -35.33
C SER A 91 -8.58 -22.13 -35.01
N VAL A 92 -8.52 -22.49 -33.73
CA VAL A 92 -8.02 -23.82 -33.31
C VAL A 92 -9.22 -24.75 -33.12
N PRO A 93 -9.24 -25.94 -33.73
CA PRO A 93 -10.31 -26.91 -33.50
C PRO A 93 -10.36 -27.31 -32.03
N LEU A 94 -11.57 -27.49 -31.50
CA LEU A 94 -11.79 -27.83 -30.09
C LEU A 94 -11.45 -29.32 -29.83
N THR A 95 -10.18 -29.62 -29.68
CA THR A 95 -9.65 -30.97 -29.39
C THR A 95 -9.18 -31.02 -27.93
N PRO A 96 -9.07 -32.22 -27.32
CA PRO A 96 -8.49 -32.35 -25.98
C PRO A 96 -7.09 -31.72 -25.86
N ALA A 97 -6.29 -31.78 -26.94
CA ALA A 97 -4.97 -31.17 -27.00
C ALA A 97 -5.01 -29.63 -27.03
N SER A 98 -5.91 -29.02 -27.81
CA SER A 98 -6.04 -27.56 -27.84
C SER A 98 -6.62 -27.00 -26.54
N LEU A 99 -7.52 -27.74 -25.89
CA LEU A 99 -8.03 -27.41 -24.55
C LEU A 99 -6.91 -27.49 -23.50
N ALA A 100 -6.11 -28.55 -23.50
CA ALA A 100 -4.96 -28.68 -22.59
C ALA A 100 -3.95 -27.54 -22.78
N LEU A 101 -3.66 -27.16 -24.03
CA LEU A 101 -2.77 -26.05 -24.35
C LEU A 101 -3.34 -24.71 -23.86
N ALA A 102 -4.63 -24.45 -24.07
CA ALA A 102 -5.29 -23.23 -23.61
C ALA A 102 -5.25 -23.10 -22.08
N LEU A 103 -5.55 -24.19 -21.36
CA LEU A 103 -5.47 -24.22 -19.90
C LEU A 103 -4.04 -24.02 -19.39
N ALA A 104 -3.04 -24.58 -20.07
CA ALA A 104 -1.63 -24.37 -19.75
C ALA A 104 -1.15 -22.93 -20.06
N ALA A 105 -1.74 -22.26 -21.04
CA ALA A 105 -1.40 -20.90 -21.42
C ALA A 105 -1.95 -19.84 -20.45
N ILE A 106 -3.10 -20.08 -19.79
CA ILE A 106 -3.72 -19.15 -18.83
C ILE A 106 -2.73 -18.62 -17.78
N PRO A 107 -1.99 -19.46 -17.01
CA PRO A 107 -1.05 -18.95 -16.02
C PRO A 107 0.09 -18.14 -16.65
N ILE A 108 0.56 -18.52 -17.85
CA ILE A 108 1.63 -17.81 -18.55
C ILE A 108 1.15 -16.42 -18.98
N ILE A 109 -0.03 -16.33 -19.59
CA ILE A 109 -0.65 -15.07 -20.00
C ILE A 109 -0.90 -14.19 -18.78
N HIS A 110 -1.42 -14.77 -17.69
CA HIS A 110 -1.66 -14.03 -16.44
C HIS A 110 -0.37 -13.44 -15.86
N VAL A 111 0.69 -14.25 -15.74
CA VAL A 111 2.00 -13.78 -15.24
C VAL A 111 2.59 -12.73 -16.17
N SER A 112 2.54 -12.94 -17.47
CA SER A 112 3.09 -12.01 -18.47
C SER A 112 2.36 -10.67 -18.45
N ALA A 113 1.01 -10.69 -18.43
CA ALA A 113 0.20 -9.49 -18.34
C ALA A 113 0.47 -8.73 -17.04
N LYS A 114 0.60 -9.43 -15.90
CA LYS A 114 0.97 -8.78 -14.63
C LYS A 114 2.36 -8.16 -14.68
N PHE A 115 3.32 -8.80 -15.32
CA PHE A 115 4.67 -8.27 -15.47
C PHE A 115 4.71 -7.05 -16.41
N VAL A 116 3.99 -7.07 -17.53
CA VAL A 116 3.84 -5.89 -18.41
C VAL A 116 3.18 -4.74 -17.65
N TYR A 117 2.13 -5.02 -16.87
CA TYR A 117 1.49 -4.02 -16.02
C TYR A 117 2.42 -3.46 -14.94
N PHE A 118 3.28 -4.29 -14.34
CA PHE A 118 4.33 -3.84 -13.43
C PHE A 118 5.26 -2.83 -14.10
N LEU A 119 5.76 -3.14 -15.30
CA LEU A 119 6.66 -2.25 -16.04
C LEU A 119 5.98 -0.93 -16.41
N TYR A 120 4.70 -1.00 -16.81
CA TYR A 120 3.87 0.18 -17.05
C TYR A 120 3.76 1.06 -15.80
N LEU A 121 3.39 0.48 -14.64
CA LEU A 121 3.29 1.23 -13.39
C LEU A 121 4.64 1.80 -12.94
N LEU A 122 5.72 1.05 -13.13
CA LEU A 122 7.07 1.50 -12.80
C LEU A 122 7.49 2.71 -13.64
N ALA A 123 7.19 2.70 -14.95
CA ALA A 123 7.43 3.83 -15.83
C ALA A 123 6.59 5.05 -15.43
N PHE A 124 5.29 4.85 -15.18
CA PHE A 124 4.40 5.92 -14.72
C PHE A 124 4.83 6.49 -13.38
N ALA A 125 5.22 5.65 -12.43
CA ALA A 125 5.74 6.06 -11.14
C ALA A 125 6.95 6.99 -11.30
N LYS A 126 7.93 6.61 -12.14
CA LYS A 126 9.12 7.45 -12.37
C LYS A 126 8.81 8.81 -12.99
N ILE A 127 7.73 8.94 -13.76
CA ILE A 127 7.36 10.19 -14.45
C ILE A 127 6.49 11.08 -13.54
N LEU A 128 5.53 10.48 -12.84
CA LEU A 128 4.44 11.20 -12.17
C LEU A 128 4.64 11.38 -10.67
N VAL A 129 5.39 10.48 -10.01
CA VAL A 129 5.62 10.56 -8.57
C VAL A 129 6.70 11.58 -8.29
N LYS A 130 6.31 12.60 -7.52
CA LYS A 130 7.19 13.69 -7.12
C LYS A 130 7.35 13.75 -5.60
N PRO A 131 8.43 14.39 -5.12
CA PRO A 131 8.64 14.63 -3.70
C PRO A 131 7.47 15.35 -3.04
N ILE A 132 7.12 14.91 -1.83
CA ILE A 132 6.16 15.60 -0.95
C ILE A 132 6.98 16.31 0.14
N PRO A 133 6.92 17.64 0.27
CA PRO A 133 7.58 18.35 1.36
C PRO A 133 6.95 18.02 2.72
N GLU A 134 7.78 17.96 3.76
CA GLU A 134 7.32 17.76 5.13
C GLU A 134 6.62 19.01 5.66
N GLY A 135 5.56 18.83 6.46
CA GLY A 135 4.79 19.94 7.01
C GLY A 135 3.31 19.62 7.21
N HIS A 136 2.55 20.64 7.59
CA HIS A 136 1.11 20.57 7.76
C HIS A 136 0.43 21.37 6.66
N TYR A 137 -0.51 20.75 5.96
CA TYR A 137 -1.22 21.36 4.85
C TYR A 137 -2.73 21.23 5.04
N PRO A 138 -3.52 22.22 4.60
CA PRO A 138 -4.96 22.05 4.48
C PRO A 138 -5.29 20.88 3.55
N TYR A 139 -6.09 19.93 4.01
CA TYR A 139 -6.50 18.75 3.26
C TYR A 139 -7.60 19.12 2.25
N THR A 140 -7.20 19.80 1.18
CA THR A 140 -8.09 20.25 0.11
C THR A 140 -7.50 19.94 -1.27
N PRO A 141 -8.34 19.62 -2.28
CA PRO A 141 -7.86 19.40 -3.66
C PRO A 141 -7.20 20.64 -4.30
N ALA A 142 -7.46 21.83 -3.77
CA ALA A 142 -6.83 23.06 -4.24
C ALA A 142 -5.33 23.11 -3.90
N ASN A 143 -4.90 22.41 -2.83
CA ASN A 143 -3.50 22.38 -2.43
C ASN A 143 -2.66 21.48 -3.37
N PRO A 144 -1.61 22.00 -4.03
CA PRO A 144 -0.78 21.22 -4.94
C PRO A 144 -0.06 20.04 -4.25
N VAL A 145 0.34 20.19 -2.98
CA VAL A 145 0.98 19.12 -2.21
C VAL A 145 -0.01 17.97 -1.97
N VAL A 146 -1.26 18.30 -1.63
CA VAL A 146 -2.32 17.30 -1.44
C VAL A 146 -2.64 16.59 -2.76
N ARG A 147 -2.70 17.30 -3.89
CA ARG A 147 -2.88 16.65 -5.20
C ARG A 147 -1.75 15.68 -5.52
N GLN A 148 -0.51 16.07 -5.26
CA GLN A 148 0.64 15.18 -5.47
C GLN A 148 0.58 13.96 -4.54
N PHE A 149 0.18 14.16 -3.28
CA PHE A 149 -0.06 13.06 -2.34
C PHE A 149 -1.12 12.09 -2.85
N LEU A 150 -2.27 12.56 -3.32
CA LEU A 150 -3.33 11.71 -3.86
C LEU A 150 -2.87 10.91 -5.08
N LEU A 151 -2.06 11.53 -5.95
CA LEU A 151 -1.46 10.85 -7.10
C LEU A 151 -0.49 9.75 -6.65
N ASN A 152 0.41 10.06 -5.72
CA ASN A 152 1.36 9.10 -5.15
C ASN A 152 0.63 7.95 -4.43
N ALA A 153 -0.42 8.25 -3.67
CA ALA A 153 -1.24 7.28 -2.96
C ALA A 153 -2.03 6.40 -3.93
N THR A 154 -2.52 6.95 -5.04
CA THR A 154 -3.22 6.19 -6.09
C THR A 154 -2.27 5.18 -6.74
N ILE A 155 -1.09 5.62 -7.20
CA ILE A 155 -0.10 4.73 -7.82
C ILE A 155 0.36 3.64 -6.84
N THR A 156 0.63 4.02 -5.59
CA THR A 156 1.04 3.08 -4.53
C THR A 156 -0.09 2.09 -4.20
N GLY A 157 -1.32 2.56 -4.08
CA GLY A 157 -2.51 1.75 -3.81
C GLY A 157 -2.82 0.77 -4.95
N THR A 158 -2.75 1.22 -6.21
CA THR A 158 -2.91 0.35 -7.38
C THR A 158 -1.85 -0.75 -7.41
N PHE A 159 -0.59 -0.41 -7.11
CA PHE A 159 0.47 -1.40 -6.96
C PHE A 159 0.15 -2.41 -5.85
N LEU A 160 -0.25 -1.94 -4.67
CA LEU A 160 -0.61 -2.78 -3.54
C LEU A 160 -1.80 -3.71 -3.84
N SER A 161 -2.87 -3.23 -4.46
CA SER A 161 -4.04 -4.05 -4.79
C SER A 161 -3.72 -5.13 -5.83
N PHE A 162 -2.83 -4.83 -6.78
CA PHE A 162 -2.55 -5.74 -7.89
C PHE A 162 -1.49 -6.81 -7.56
N PHE A 163 -0.52 -6.45 -6.70
CA PHE A 163 0.59 -7.31 -6.30
C PHE A 163 0.45 -7.89 -4.89
N GLY A 164 -0.29 -7.26 -3.98
CA GLY A 164 -0.34 -7.59 -2.55
C GLY A 164 -0.89 -8.98 -2.19
N GLU A 165 -1.73 -9.57 -3.05
CA GLU A 165 -2.34 -10.89 -2.81
C GLU A 165 -1.68 -12.03 -3.61
N GLY A 166 -0.63 -11.75 -4.38
CA GLY A 166 0.03 -12.74 -5.24
C GLY A 166 1.36 -13.27 -4.68
N PRO A 167 1.84 -14.44 -5.15
CA PRO A 167 3.16 -14.98 -4.79
C PRO A 167 4.33 -14.03 -5.16
N TRP A 168 4.07 -13.06 -6.03
CA TRP A 168 4.98 -12.00 -6.49
C TRP A 168 5.14 -10.83 -5.51
N ALA A 169 4.25 -10.69 -4.51
CA ALA A 169 4.37 -9.68 -3.45
C ALA A 169 5.63 -9.87 -2.60
N ARG A 170 6.20 -11.08 -2.62
CA ARG A 170 7.32 -11.44 -1.77
C ARG A 170 8.62 -10.91 -2.38
N ALA A 171 9.03 -9.81 -1.78
CA ALA A 171 10.39 -9.34 -1.58
C ALA A 171 11.00 -8.39 -2.63
N GLU A 172 11.27 -8.85 -3.86
CA GLU A 172 12.17 -8.07 -4.73
C GLU A 172 11.46 -7.06 -5.65
N LEU A 173 10.37 -7.45 -6.31
CA LEU A 173 9.63 -6.51 -7.17
C LEU A 173 9.02 -5.37 -6.35
N SER A 174 8.52 -5.67 -5.15
CA SER A 174 8.00 -4.64 -4.23
C SER A 174 9.10 -3.69 -3.79
N ARG A 175 10.28 -4.20 -3.45
CA ARG A 175 11.44 -3.37 -3.13
C ARG A 175 11.84 -2.45 -4.30
N ILE A 176 11.85 -2.94 -5.53
CA ILE A 176 12.13 -2.13 -6.73
C ILE A 176 11.08 -1.02 -6.87
N MET A 177 9.80 -1.37 -6.78
CA MET A 177 8.71 -0.41 -6.93
C MET A 177 8.74 0.67 -5.84
N TYR A 178 8.86 0.27 -4.56
CA TYR A 178 8.92 1.22 -3.45
C TYR A 178 10.12 2.17 -3.56
N LYS A 179 11.28 1.68 -4.01
CA LYS A 179 12.43 2.54 -4.30
C LYS A 179 12.16 3.51 -5.45
N ALA A 180 11.50 3.06 -6.53
CA ALA A 180 11.11 3.93 -7.62
C ALA A 180 10.09 5.00 -7.19
N LEU A 181 9.24 4.69 -6.20
CA LEU A 181 8.31 5.62 -5.55
C LEU A 181 8.99 6.53 -4.51
N GLY A 182 10.30 6.37 -4.26
CA GLY A 182 11.10 7.25 -3.42
C GLY A 182 11.52 6.71 -2.05
N ALA A 183 11.14 5.49 -1.69
CA ALA A 183 11.55 4.91 -0.40
C ALA A 183 13.05 4.63 -0.36
N LYS A 184 13.68 4.98 0.77
CA LYS A 184 15.07 4.62 1.03
C LYS A 184 15.12 3.31 1.80
N LEU A 185 15.33 2.21 1.09
CA LEU A 185 15.37 0.87 1.66
C LEU A 185 16.79 0.28 1.66
N GLY A 186 17.31 -0.01 2.86
CA GLY A 186 18.59 -0.66 3.12
C GLY A 186 18.67 -2.10 2.61
N LYS A 187 19.85 -2.71 2.59
CA LYS A 187 20.11 -4.10 2.14
C LYS A 187 19.34 -5.11 2.99
N GLY A 188 18.78 -6.14 2.37
CA GLY A 188 18.03 -7.20 3.07
C GLY A 188 16.67 -6.77 3.63
N VAL A 189 16.18 -5.57 3.29
CA VAL A 189 14.84 -5.11 3.69
C VAL A 189 13.82 -5.57 2.66
N PHE A 190 12.86 -6.36 3.13
CA PHE A 190 11.69 -6.78 2.36
C PHE A 190 10.46 -6.00 2.84
N PRO A 191 9.98 -5.03 2.06
CA PRO A 191 8.90 -4.17 2.50
C PRO A 191 7.58 -4.93 2.56
N ALA A 192 6.82 -4.72 3.63
CA ALA A 192 5.41 -5.10 3.70
C ALA A 192 4.56 -3.96 3.12
N THR A 193 3.79 -3.25 3.96
CA THR A 193 2.99 -2.12 3.53
C THR A 193 3.71 -0.82 3.84
N ILE A 194 4.00 -0.02 2.81
CA ILE A 194 4.48 1.35 2.95
C ILE A 194 3.46 2.25 2.23
N LEU A 195 2.78 3.11 2.97
CA LEU A 195 1.74 3.97 2.37
C LEU A 195 2.33 5.13 1.59
N ASP A 196 3.43 5.70 2.10
CA ASP A 196 4.06 6.90 1.56
C ASP A 196 5.54 6.64 1.29
N PRO A 197 5.90 5.98 0.18
CA PRO A 197 7.26 5.53 -0.05
C PRO A 197 8.27 6.68 0.04
N TRP A 198 7.94 7.85 -0.52
CA TRP A 198 8.78 9.05 -0.48
C TRP A 198 9.15 9.52 0.95
N MET A 199 8.35 9.16 1.95
CA MET A 199 8.48 9.60 3.34
C MET A 199 9.00 8.50 4.27
N VAL A 200 9.62 7.46 3.73
CA VAL A 200 10.10 6.31 4.50
C VAL A 200 11.57 6.03 4.25
N GLU A 201 12.30 5.90 5.35
CA GLU A 201 13.69 5.44 5.37
C GLU A 201 13.82 4.22 6.29
N ILE A 202 14.38 3.13 5.79
CA ILE A 202 14.56 1.87 6.53
C ILE A 202 16.00 1.39 6.37
N GLY A 203 16.68 1.18 7.49
CA GLY A 203 18.06 0.70 7.56
C GLY A 203 18.24 -0.77 7.16
N ASP A 204 19.48 -1.15 6.92
CA ASP A 204 19.88 -2.50 6.51
C ASP A 204 19.45 -3.57 7.53
N GLY A 205 19.07 -4.76 7.04
CA GLY A 205 18.72 -5.91 7.87
C GLY A 205 17.40 -5.79 8.63
N THR A 206 16.65 -4.70 8.45
CA THR A 206 15.35 -4.53 9.10
C THR A 206 14.29 -5.41 8.46
N THR A 207 13.56 -6.13 9.30
CA THR A 207 12.50 -7.06 8.90
C THR A 207 11.13 -6.44 9.16
N MET A 208 10.28 -6.45 8.14
CA MET A 208 8.88 -6.05 8.24
C MET A 208 7.98 -7.28 8.32
N GLY A 209 7.26 -7.45 9.43
CA GLY A 209 6.25 -8.49 9.59
C GLY A 209 5.11 -8.30 8.61
N ALA A 210 4.43 -9.40 8.26
CA ALA A 210 3.30 -9.33 7.33
C ALA A 210 2.23 -8.34 7.82
N TYR A 211 1.69 -7.56 6.88
CA TYR A 211 0.73 -6.48 7.14
C TYR A 211 1.20 -5.39 8.12
N SER A 212 2.50 -5.34 8.49
CA SER A 212 3.04 -4.15 9.12
C SER A 212 2.96 -2.97 8.16
N CYS A 213 2.69 -1.79 8.70
CA CYS A 213 2.41 -0.59 7.95
C CYS A 213 3.28 0.56 8.45
N VAL A 214 3.95 1.23 7.53
CA VAL A 214 4.67 2.49 7.80
C VAL A 214 3.98 3.61 7.02
N ALA A 215 3.51 4.62 7.75
CA ALA A 215 2.82 5.78 7.21
C ALA A 215 3.69 7.03 7.35
N GLY A 216 3.80 7.80 6.27
CA GLY A 216 4.47 9.11 6.24
C GLY A 216 3.50 10.29 6.27
N HIS A 217 2.19 10.02 6.27
CA HIS A 217 1.15 11.02 6.48
C HIS A 217 0.15 10.64 7.58
N ALA A 218 -0.48 11.65 8.17
CA ALA A 218 -1.63 11.51 9.05
C ALA A 218 -2.64 12.61 8.75
N ILE A 219 -3.93 12.26 8.78
CA ILE A 219 -5.00 13.21 8.48
C ILE A 219 -5.71 13.55 9.78
N GLU A 220 -5.74 14.82 10.10
CA GLU A 220 -6.17 15.37 11.37
C GLU A 220 -7.21 16.45 11.11
N GLY A 221 -8.48 16.04 11.10
CA GLY A 221 -9.58 16.92 10.73
C GLY A 221 -9.40 17.46 9.32
N ASP A 222 -9.31 18.78 9.18
CA ASP A 222 -9.18 19.47 7.90
C ASP A 222 -7.73 19.62 7.41
N LYS A 223 -6.75 19.03 8.11
CA LYS A 223 -5.33 19.10 7.77
C LYS A 223 -4.74 17.72 7.54
N ILE A 224 -3.70 17.69 6.73
CA ILE A 224 -2.83 16.53 6.56
C ILE A 224 -1.42 16.91 7.00
N MET A 225 -0.84 16.10 7.86
CA MET A 225 0.58 16.18 8.21
C MET A 225 1.37 15.23 7.34
N PHE A 226 2.54 15.67 6.90
CA PHE A 226 3.55 14.85 6.25
C PHE A 226 4.84 14.93 7.05
N ALA A 227 5.33 13.78 7.50
CA ALA A 227 6.57 13.70 8.27
C ALA A 227 7.27 12.37 8.00
N ARG A 228 8.57 12.43 7.77
CA ARG A 228 9.35 11.25 7.39
C ARG A 228 9.50 10.28 8.55
N ALA A 229 9.12 9.03 8.33
CA ALA A 229 9.38 7.94 9.27
C ALA A 229 10.76 7.33 8.99
N LYS A 230 11.61 7.27 10.02
CA LYS A 230 12.95 6.72 9.94
C LYS A 230 13.06 5.48 10.83
N ILE A 231 13.49 4.38 10.24
CA ILE A 231 13.69 3.12 10.94
C ILE A 231 15.16 2.73 10.79
N GLY A 232 15.82 2.49 11.92
CA GLY A 232 17.22 2.06 11.98
C GLY A 232 17.49 0.69 11.34
N LYS A 233 18.70 0.19 11.57
CA LYS A 233 19.20 -1.10 11.09
C LYS A 233 18.79 -2.24 12.01
N ASN A 234 18.60 -3.42 11.43
CA ASN A 234 18.30 -4.67 12.16
C ASN A 234 17.08 -4.57 13.08
N CYS A 235 16.11 -3.73 12.73
CA CYS A 235 14.86 -3.61 13.47
C CYS A 235 13.89 -4.73 13.06
N VAL A 236 12.93 -5.02 13.93
CA VAL A 236 11.86 -5.97 13.65
C VAL A 236 10.53 -5.28 13.87
N LEU A 237 9.75 -5.11 12.81
CA LEU A 237 8.37 -4.64 12.90
C LEU A 237 7.45 -5.85 12.99
N GLY A 238 6.75 -6.04 14.10
CA GLY A 238 5.84 -7.18 14.30
C GLY A 238 4.69 -7.21 13.30
N PHE A 239 4.03 -8.36 13.18
CA PHE A 239 2.85 -8.53 12.31
C PHE A 239 1.77 -7.49 12.66
N ARG A 240 1.21 -6.83 11.63
CA ARG A 240 0.21 -5.74 11.81
C ARG A 240 0.63 -4.63 12.77
N SER A 241 1.93 -4.40 12.95
CA SER A 241 2.39 -3.19 13.62
C SER A 241 2.19 -1.95 12.75
N LEU A 242 2.00 -0.79 13.37
CA LEU A 242 1.80 0.48 12.69
C LEU A 242 2.85 1.49 13.17
N VAL A 243 3.57 2.11 12.25
CA VAL A 243 4.49 3.21 12.51
C VAL A 243 3.91 4.49 11.93
N TRP A 244 3.58 5.45 12.80
CA TRP A 244 3.03 6.74 12.38
C TRP A 244 4.12 7.71 11.87
N PRO A 245 3.74 8.78 11.14
CA PRO A 245 4.62 9.77 10.55
C PRO A 245 5.53 10.43 11.57
N GLY A 246 6.75 10.74 11.12
CA GLY A 246 7.76 11.40 11.95
C GLY A 246 8.37 10.51 13.03
N ALA A 247 7.96 9.25 13.17
CA ALA A 247 8.58 8.34 14.13
C ALA A 247 10.04 8.03 13.73
N GLU A 248 10.93 8.04 14.71
CA GLU A 248 12.36 7.71 14.57
C GLU A 248 12.69 6.50 15.45
N LEU A 249 12.96 5.36 14.85
CA LEU A 249 13.42 4.14 15.54
C LEU A 249 14.94 4.05 15.41
N GLY A 250 15.62 3.88 16.54
CA GLY A 250 17.03 3.51 16.58
C GLY A 250 17.31 2.12 15.99
N ASP A 251 18.54 1.66 16.10
CA ASP A 251 18.96 0.34 15.60
C ASP A 251 18.51 -0.78 16.55
N ARG A 252 18.23 -1.96 16.01
CA ARG A 252 17.84 -3.15 16.79
C ARG A 252 16.62 -2.92 17.67
N VAL A 253 15.66 -2.14 17.19
CA VAL A 253 14.35 -1.94 17.83
C VAL A 253 13.40 -3.05 17.41
N ILE A 254 12.71 -3.65 18.37
CA ILE A 254 11.66 -4.64 18.14
C ILE A 254 10.31 -4.02 18.50
N ILE A 255 9.42 -3.92 17.52
CA ILE A 255 8.03 -3.53 17.71
C ILE A 255 7.17 -4.80 17.78
N GLY A 256 6.40 -4.94 18.85
CA GLY A 256 5.49 -6.05 19.04
C GLY A 256 4.43 -6.17 17.94
N THR A 257 3.92 -7.38 17.76
CA THR A 257 2.74 -7.65 16.93
C THR A 257 1.55 -6.79 17.37
N TYR A 258 0.74 -6.29 16.43
CA TYR A 258 -0.39 -5.40 16.68
C TYR A 258 -0.05 -4.10 17.43
N SER A 259 1.22 -3.71 17.52
CA SER A 259 1.61 -2.52 18.27
C SER A 259 1.66 -1.26 17.40
N MET A 260 1.42 -0.10 17.99
CA MET A 260 1.35 1.19 17.29
C MET A 260 2.36 2.18 17.85
N VAL A 261 3.32 2.60 17.02
CA VAL A 261 4.28 3.67 17.32
C VAL A 261 3.63 5.03 17.06
N PRO A 262 3.50 5.92 18.06
CA PRO A 262 2.89 7.24 17.89
C PRO A 262 3.64 8.15 16.91
N LYS A 263 2.93 9.18 16.41
CA LYS A 263 3.50 10.25 15.59
C LYS A 263 4.68 10.90 16.30
N GLY A 264 5.79 11.12 15.59
CA GLY A 264 6.97 11.80 16.14
C GLY A 264 7.71 11.05 17.26
N ALA A 265 7.31 9.81 17.59
CA ALA A 265 7.94 9.06 18.68
C ALA A 265 9.39 8.71 18.35
N LYS A 266 10.28 8.87 19.33
CA LYS A 266 11.69 8.50 19.22
C LYS A 266 11.97 7.29 20.09
N LEU A 267 12.28 6.16 19.47
CA LEU A 267 12.55 4.90 20.16
C LEU A 267 14.05 4.64 20.16
N GLN A 268 14.61 4.40 21.35
CA GLN A 268 16.04 4.17 21.51
C GLN A 268 16.48 2.83 20.91
N SER A 269 17.72 2.74 20.46
CA SER A 269 18.30 1.48 19.97
C SER A 269 18.29 0.38 21.03
N ASN A 270 18.31 -0.88 20.62
CA ASN A 270 18.34 -2.06 21.52
C ASN A 270 17.14 -2.13 22.47
N THR A 271 15.92 -1.95 21.97
CA THR A 271 14.73 -1.93 22.83
C THR A 271 13.59 -2.72 22.21
N VAL A 272 12.71 -3.21 23.07
CA VAL A 272 11.47 -3.90 22.72
C VAL A 272 10.31 -3.03 23.17
N TRP A 273 9.38 -2.76 22.25
CA TRP A 273 8.22 -1.90 22.47
C TRP A 273 6.94 -2.62 22.11
N VAL A 274 5.92 -2.55 22.98
CA VAL A 274 4.64 -3.24 22.76
C VAL A 274 3.45 -2.37 23.17
N GLY A 275 2.31 -2.55 22.50
CA GLY A 275 1.03 -1.91 22.85
C GLY A 275 0.53 -0.86 21.86
N ILE A 276 -0.65 -0.29 22.15
CA ILE A 276 -1.32 0.76 21.37
C ILE A 276 -1.75 1.88 22.33
N PRO A 277 -1.00 2.99 22.46
CA PRO A 277 0.34 3.21 21.90
C PRO A 277 1.40 2.33 22.57
N VAL A 278 2.55 2.16 21.90
CA VAL A 278 3.66 1.39 22.44
C VAL A 278 4.21 1.96 23.74
N LYS A 279 4.64 1.07 24.64
CA LYS A 279 5.49 1.37 25.80
C LYS A 279 6.73 0.49 25.77
N LEU A 280 7.82 0.96 26.37
CA LEU A 280 9.03 0.18 26.53
C LEU A 280 8.70 -1.07 27.35
N TYR A 281 8.94 -2.23 26.77
CA TYR A 281 8.76 -3.52 27.43
C TYR A 281 10.08 -3.98 28.06
N LYS A 282 11.18 -3.88 27.30
CA LYS A 282 12.49 -4.35 27.74
C LYS A 282 13.61 -3.72 26.91
N GLU A 283 14.76 -3.48 27.54
CA GLU A 283 16.02 -3.20 26.87
C GLU A 283 16.72 -4.52 26.48
N LEU A 284 17.21 -4.58 25.26
CA LEU A 284 18.06 -5.66 24.78
C LEU A 284 19.47 -5.36 25.26
N GLY A 285 20.09 -6.28 25.99
CA GLY A 285 21.53 -6.19 26.27
C GLY A 285 22.32 -6.21 24.96
N GLU A 286 23.53 -5.64 24.98
CA GLU A 286 24.48 -5.88 23.91
C GLU A 286 24.77 -7.38 23.87
N LYS A 287 24.40 -8.05 22.78
CA LYS A 287 24.92 -9.40 22.55
C LYS A 287 26.41 -9.26 22.23
N GLU A 288 27.25 -9.60 23.21
CA GLU A 288 28.60 -10.10 22.93
C GLU A 288 28.49 -11.19 21.86
N GLY A 289 29.43 -11.18 20.91
CA GLY A 289 29.47 -12.13 19.79
C GLY A 289 29.64 -13.56 20.29
N GLY A 290 28.52 -14.23 20.61
CA GLY A 290 28.48 -15.60 21.08
C GLY A 290 28.28 -16.59 19.94
N THR A 291 29.32 -17.38 19.71
CA THR A 291 29.41 -18.58 18.88
C THR A 291 28.16 -19.47 18.96
N ARG A 292 27.75 -20.05 17.83
CA ARG A 292 26.65 -21.04 17.77
C ARG A 292 26.92 -22.17 18.76
N ASP A 293 26.03 -22.34 19.72
CA ASP A 293 26.03 -23.49 20.63
C ASP A 293 25.50 -24.71 19.86
N GLU A 294 26.41 -25.56 19.40
CA GLU A 294 26.09 -26.84 18.79
C GLU A 294 25.68 -27.84 19.88
N GLY A 295 24.41 -28.26 19.83
CA GLY A 295 24.00 -29.62 20.15
C GLY A 295 23.99 -30.04 21.62
N LYS A 296 22.89 -29.73 22.34
CA LYS A 296 22.40 -30.68 23.36
C LYS A 296 21.57 -31.77 22.68
N LYS A 297 22.23 -32.87 22.36
CA LYS A 297 21.61 -34.18 22.11
C LYS A 297 20.92 -34.61 23.42
N VAL A 298 19.60 -34.76 23.39
CA VAL A 298 18.86 -35.38 24.48
C VAL A 298 19.01 -36.89 24.30
N MET A 299 19.59 -37.53 25.33
CA MET A 299 19.62 -38.99 25.51
C MET A 299 18.24 -39.50 25.90
#